data_AF-A0A6G3ZDS5-F1
#
_entry.id   AF-A0A6G3ZDS5-F1
#
_cell.length_a   1.000
_cell.length_b   1.000
_cell.length_c   1.000
_cell.angle_alpha   90.00
_cell.angle_beta   90.00
_cell.angle_gamma   90.00
#
_symmetry.space_group_name_H-M   'P 1'
#
loop_
_entity.id
_entity.type
_entity.pdbx_description
1 polymer ?
#
loop_
_entity_poly.entity_id
_entity_poly.type
_entity_poly.pdbx_seq_one_letter_code
_entity_poly.pdbx_strand_id
1 'polypeptide(L)'
;EWNSLADIPIETLAAVLSYHVVATDNLVSGDLDDKQTLVMFGGGTVEVNLSNGVVLATSSGQNVNVIIPNVQGTNGVIHAVDKVMLP
;
A
#
# COMPACT_ATOMS: atom_id res chain seq x y z
N GLU A 1 14.33 5.46 -21.38
CA GLU A 1 13.79 4.21 -20.79
C GLU A 1 14.49 3.98 -19.46
N TRP A 2 13.80 3.42 -18.47
CA TRP A 2 14.39 3.07 -17.16
C TRP A 2 14.76 1.58 -17.18
N ASN A 3 16.05 1.28 -17.02
CA ASN A 3 16.61 -0.07 -17.05
C ASN A 3 17.13 -0.52 -15.67
N SER A 4 17.19 0.39 -14.70
CA SER A 4 17.61 0.13 -13.32
C SER A 4 16.89 1.05 -12.33
N LEU A 5 16.94 0.73 -11.04
CA LEU A 5 16.41 1.59 -9.97
C LEU A 5 17.08 2.97 -9.94
N ALA A 6 18.35 3.06 -10.34
CA ALA A 6 19.09 4.31 -10.38
C ALA A 6 18.65 5.25 -11.51
N ASP A 7 17.91 4.73 -12.50
CA ASP A 7 17.40 5.53 -13.62
C ASP A 7 16.10 6.27 -13.25
N ILE A 8 15.46 5.88 -12.15
CA ILE A 8 14.22 6.46 -11.66
C ILE A 8 14.56 7.74 -10.88
N PRO A 9 13.94 8.89 -11.20
CA PRO A 9 14.11 10.10 -10.41
C PRO A 9 13.77 9.83 -8.93
N ILE A 10 14.65 10.29 -8.03
CA ILE A 10 14.50 10.07 -6.57
C ILE A 10 13.14 10.55 -6.07
N GLU A 11 12.69 11.71 -6.55
CA GLU A 11 11.37 12.26 -6.20
C GLU A 11 10.22 11.32 -6.59
N THR A 12 10.32 10.67 -7.75
CA THR A 12 9.32 9.69 -8.20
C THR A 12 9.34 8.45 -7.31
N LEU A 13 10.52 7.93 -6.97
CA LEU A 13 10.64 6.79 -6.08
C LEU A 13 10.11 7.10 -4.68
N ALA A 14 10.43 8.29 -4.14
CA ALA A 14 9.95 8.74 -2.84
C ALA A 14 8.42 8.86 -2.79
N ALA A 15 7.80 9.40 -3.83
CA ALA A 15 6.35 9.50 -3.93
C ALA A 15 5.68 8.11 -3.93
N VAL A 16 6.21 7.18 -4.74
CA VAL A 16 5.71 5.79 -4.80
C VAL A 16 5.84 5.10 -3.45
N LEU A 17 7.01 5.17 -2.80
CA LEU A 17 7.22 4.51 -1.51
C LEU A 17 6.38 5.13 -0.39
N SER A 18 6.17 6.45 -0.39
CA SER A 18 5.30 7.12 0.58
C SER A 18 3.83 6.74 0.41
N TYR A 19 3.41 6.36 -0.81
CA TYR A 19 2.08 5.82 -1.08
C TYR A 19 1.87 4.39 -0.53
N HIS A 20 2.92 3.70 -0.07
CA HIS A 20 2.81 2.37 0.56
C HIS A 20 2.63 2.44 2.09
N VAL A 21 2.59 3.64 2.68
CA VAL A 21 2.49 3.83 4.13
C VAL A 21 1.13 4.43 4.45
N VAL A 22 0.38 3.84 5.38
CA VAL A 22 -0.88 4.41 5.88
C VAL A 22 -0.56 5.60 6.80
N ALA A 23 -1.28 6.72 6.65
CA ALA A 23 -0.92 7.97 7.32
C ALA A 23 -1.30 8.02 8.81
N THR A 24 -2.42 7.40 9.18
CA THR A 24 -3.09 7.69 10.46
C THR A 24 -3.07 6.54 11.46
N ASP A 25 -3.02 5.30 10.97
CA ASP A 25 -3.33 4.13 11.79
C ASP A 25 -2.32 3.00 11.61
N ASN A 26 -2.13 2.24 12.69
CA ASN A 26 -1.42 0.97 12.68
C ASN A 26 -2.46 -0.15 12.67
N LEU A 27 -2.70 -0.74 11.49
CA LEU A 27 -3.81 -1.64 11.25
C LEU A 27 -3.30 -3.08 11.06
N VAL A 28 -3.83 -4.03 11.82
CA VAL A 28 -3.78 -5.45 11.43
C VAL A 28 -4.90 -5.76 10.44
N SER A 29 -4.80 -6.88 9.74
CA SER A 29 -5.81 -7.29 8.74
C SER A 29 -7.21 -7.47 9.33
N GLY A 30 -7.31 -7.71 10.65
CA GLY A 30 -8.58 -7.81 11.36
C GLY A 30 -9.24 -6.46 11.70
N ASP A 31 -8.51 -5.36 11.56
CA ASP A 31 -9.02 -4.00 11.75
C ASP A 31 -9.59 -3.40 10.45
N LEU A 32 -9.48 -4.13 9.33
CA LEU A 32 -9.90 -3.66 8.03
C LEU A 32 -11.37 -3.99 7.76
N ASP A 33 -12.08 -3.02 7.20
CA ASP A 33 -13.47 -3.16 6.75
C ASP A 33 -13.55 -3.20 5.20
N ASP A 34 -14.54 -3.91 4.66
CA ASP A 34 -14.78 -3.93 3.22
C ASP A 34 -15.20 -2.55 2.73
N LYS A 35 -14.61 -2.09 1.62
CA LYS A 35 -14.74 -0.76 1.03
C LYS A 35 -14.22 0.38 1.91
N GLN A 36 -13.44 0.07 2.94
CA GLN A 36 -12.74 1.09 3.71
C GLN A 36 -11.75 1.84 2.82
N THR A 37 -11.78 3.16 2.88
CA THR A 37 -10.78 4.01 2.24
C THR A 37 -9.66 4.34 3.24
N LEU A 38 -8.43 4.01 2.90
CA LEU A 38 -7.23 4.35 3.65
C LEU A 38 -6.56 5.59 3.05
N VAL A 39 -6.14 6.52 3.90
CA VAL A 39 -5.35 7.69 3.49
C VAL A 39 -3.87 7.33 3.59
N MET A 40 -3.14 7.51 2.48
CA MET A 40 -1.72 7.17 2.42
C MET A 40 -0.85 8.38 2.81
N PHE A 41 0.32 8.13 3.38
CA PHE A 41 1.25 9.13 3.89
C PHE A 41 1.74 10.06 2.77
N GLY A 42 2.02 9.50 1.58
CA GLY A 42 2.37 10.26 0.38
C GLY A 42 1.21 11.05 -0.25
N GLY A 43 0.02 11.03 0.35
CA GLY A 43 -1.21 11.53 -0.23
C GLY A 43 -1.92 10.47 -1.08
N GLY A 44 -3.11 10.80 -1.57
CA GLY A 44 -3.97 9.83 -2.26
C GLY A 44 -4.64 8.85 -1.30
N THR A 45 -5.38 7.90 -1.88
CA THR A 45 -6.17 6.93 -1.12
C THR A 45 -6.09 5.54 -1.73
N VAL A 46 -6.35 4.53 -0.91
CA VAL A 46 -6.46 3.12 -1.29
C VAL A 46 -7.76 2.59 -0.75
N GLU A 47 -8.56 1.93 -1.58
CA GLU A 47 -9.79 1.25 -1.13
C GLU A 47 -9.49 -0.22 -0.83
N VAL A 48 -9.98 -0.71 0.31
CA VAL A 48 -9.87 -2.11 0.71
C VAL A 48 -11.05 -2.89 0.15
N ASN A 49 -10.78 -4.06 -0.44
CA ASN A 49 -11.79 -5.03 -0.84
C ASN A 49 -11.47 -6.36 -0.18
N LEU A 50 -12.44 -6.91 0.57
CA LEU A 50 -12.31 -8.14 1.36
C LEU A 50 -13.02 -9.34 0.72
N SER A 51 -13.58 -9.20 -0.48
CA SER A 51 -14.39 -10.23 -1.14
C SER A 51 -13.61 -11.50 -1.46
N ASN A 52 -12.28 -11.41 -1.60
CA ASN A 52 -11.40 -12.54 -1.91
C ASN A 52 -10.03 -12.41 -1.21
N GLY A 53 -10.06 -12.20 0.10
CA GLY A 53 -8.89 -11.79 0.88
C GLY A 53 -8.68 -10.27 0.83
N VAL A 54 -7.57 -9.77 1.39
CA VAL A 54 -7.29 -8.33 1.44
C VAL A 54 -6.71 -7.87 0.10
N VAL A 55 -7.52 -7.16 -0.67
CA VAL A 55 -7.14 -6.51 -1.93
C VAL A 55 -7.18 -5.00 -1.75
N LEU A 56 -6.14 -4.33 -2.21
CA LEU A 56 -5.96 -2.89 -2.16
C LEU A 56 -6.14 -2.32 -3.56
N ALA A 57 -7.19 -1.52 -3.77
CA ALA A 57 -7.43 -0.79 -5.01
C ALA A 57 -6.78 0.60 -4.92
N THR A 58 -5.75 0.84 -5.73
CA THR A 58 -5.00 2.09 -5.76
C THR A 58 -5.70 3.15 -6.61
N SER A 59 -5.30 4.42 -6.47
CA SER A 59 -5.84 5.53 -7.26
C SER A 59 -5.47 5.47 -8.75
N SER A 60 -4.43 4.72 -9.13
CA SER A 60 -4.14 4.37 -10.53
C SER A 60 -5.03 3.25 -11.09
N GLY A 61 -5.95 2.69 -10.29
CA GLY A 61 -6.84 1.60 -10.68
C GLY A 61 -6.19 0.21 -10.62
N GLN A 62 -5.07 0.06 -9.92
CA GLN A 62 -4.44 -1.24 -9.72
C GLN A 62 -5.09 -1.98 -8.54
N ASN A 63 -5.33 -3.28 -8.72
CA ASN A 63 -5.62 -4.18 -7.61
C ASN A 63 -4.33 -4.86 -7.16
N VAL A 64 -3.99 -4.66 -5.88
CA VAL A 64 -2.78 -5.16 -5.23
C VAL A 64 -3.18 -6.12 -4.11
N ASN A 65 -2.67 -7.35 -4.13
CA ASN A 65 -3.04 -8.36 -3.15
C ASN A 65 -2.09 -8.30 -1.96
N VAL A 66 -2.63 -8.35 -0.75
CA VAL A 66 -1.81 -8.64 0.45
C VAL A 66 -1.54 -10.14 0.49
N ILE A 67 -0.28 -10.52 0.37
CA ILE A 67 0.19 -11.91 0.34
C ILE A 67 0.65 -12.41 1.71
N ILE A 68 1.14 -11.51 2.57
CA ILE A 68 1.51 -11.83 3.95
C ILE A 68 0.97 -10.72 4.85
N PRO A 69 -0.15 -10.95 5.53
CA PRO A 69 -0.68 -9.98 6.49
C PRO A 69 0.04 -10.08 7.84
N ASN A 70 -0.04 -9.00 8.63
CA ASN A 70 0.25 -8.99 10.07
C ASN A 70 1.70 -9.33 10.46
N VAL A 71 2.69 -8.86 9.71
CA VAL A 71 4.08 -8.95 10.14
C VAL A 71 4.32 -7.88 11.22
N GLN A 72 4.30 -8.31 12.48
CA GLN A 72 4.40 -7.42 13.63
C GLN A 72 5.82 -6.84 13.76
N GLY A 73 5.91 -5.51 13.69
CA GLY A 73 7.08 -4.75 14.10
C GLY A 73 6.93 -4.19 15.51
N THR A 74 8.00 -3.60 16.04
CA THR A 74 7.99 -2.96 17.38
C THR A 74 7.13 -1.69 17.42
N ASN A 75 7.00 -0.99 16.29
CA ASN A 75 6.35 0.31 16.17
C ASN A 75 5.25 0.34 15.09
N GLY A 76 4.83 -0.81 14.57
CA GLY A 76 3.90 -0.88 13.45
C GLY A 76 3.65 -2.31 12.99
N VAL A 77 2.84 -2.45 11.97
CA VAL A 77 2.53 -3.71 11.28
C VAL A 77 2.89 -3.56 9.81
N ILE A 78 3.50 -4.59 9.25
CA ILE A 78 3.82 -4.68 7.83
C ILE A 78 2.89 -5.71 7.18
N HIS A 79 2.34 -5.33 6.02
CA HIS A 79 1.62 -6.23 5.13
C HIS A 79 2.41 -6.35 3.83
N ALA A 80 2.84 -7.56 3.45
CA ALA A 80 3.54 -7.76 2.19
C ALA A 80 2.54 -7.83 1.04
N VAL A 81 2.87 -7.19 -0.08
CA VAL A 81 2.01 -7.11 -1.28
C VAL A 81 2.66 -7.76 -2.50
N ASP A 82 1.85 -8.17 -3.48
CA ASP A 82 2.31 -8.87 -4.68
C ASP A 82 2.90 -7.96 -5.78
N LYS A 83 2.70 -6.65 -5.69
CA LYS A 83 3.24 -5.66 -6.63
C LYS A 83 3.38 -4.27 -6.01
N VAL A 84 4.16 -3.42 -6.67
CA VAL A 84 4.31 -2.01 -6.31
C VAL A 84 2.98 -1.27 -6.50
N MET A 85 2.53 -0.56 -5.48
CA MET A 85 1.35 0.30 -5.50
C MET A 85 1.68 1.63 -6.17
N LEU A 86 0.92 2.00 -7.20
CA LEU A 86 1.06 3.29 -7.87
C LEU A 86 -0.13 4.20 -7.49
N PRO A 87 0.12 5.47 -7.12
CA PRO A 87 -0.92 6.47 -6.94
C PRO A 87 -1.62 6.83 -8.25
#